data_AF-G4HIW2-F1
#
_entry.id   AF-G4HIW2-F1
#
_cell.length_a   1.000
_cell.length_b   1.000
_cell.length_c   1.000
_cell.angle_alpha   90.00
_cell.angle_beta   90.00
_cell.angle_gamma   90.00
#
_symmetry.space_group_name_H-M   'P 1'
#
loop_
_entity.id
_entity.type
_entity.pdbx_description
1 polymer ?
#
loop_
_entity_poly.entity_id
_entity_poly.type
_entity_poly.pdbx_seq_one_letter_code
_entity_poly.pdbx_strand_id
1 'polypeptide(L)'
;MNRFVMILLLLLALVGCAGEQNAFHVEGPVEEINEQSSQIYVDGFWLPVKNIEIYNVGDVISAEVESTAEGDQYVPGDIKVNKIKLNENPEK
;
A
#
# COMPACT_ATOMS: atom_id res chain seq x y z
N MET A 1 28.95 20.12 32.41
CA MET A 1 27.76 19.86 31.57
C MET A 1 26.53 20.26 32.37
N ASN A 2 25.78 21.27 31.92
CA ASN A 2 24.74 21.91 32.73
C ASN A 2 23.53 20.95 32.88
N ARG A 3 23.03 20.72 34.11
CA ARG A 3 21.98 19.70 34.39
C ARG A 3 20.70 19.95 33.58
N PHE A 4 20.42 21.20 33.24
CA PHE A 4 19.32 21.61 32.35
C PHE A 4 19.48 21.14 30.90
N VAL A 5 20.71 21.11 30.37
CA VAL A 5 20.99 20.67 29.00
C VAL A 5 20.81 19.16 28.86
N MET A 6 21.12 18.40 29.91
CA MET A 6 20.94 16.95 29.93
C MET A 6 19.46 16.53 29.93
N ILE A 7 18.62 17.29 30.64
CA ILE A 7 17.15 17.07 30.66
C ILE A 7 16.52 17.44 29.32
N LEU A 8 16.98 18.51 28.68
CA LEU A 8 16.50 18.94 27.37
C LEU A 8 16.81 17.90 26.26
N LEU A 9 17.99 17.28 26.31
CA LEU A 9 18.36 16.20 25.39
C LEU A 9 17.53 14.93 25.59
N LEU A 10 17.10 14.65 26.82
CA LEU A 10 16.26 13.48 27.11
C LEU A 10 14.82 13.64 26.59
N LEU A 11 14.30 14.88 26.56
CA LEU A 11 12.94 15.17 26.09
C LEU A 11 12.81 15.10 24.55
N LEU A 12 13.88 15.38 23.81
CA LEU A 12 13.88 15.31 22.33
C LEU A 12 13.83 13.87 21.80
N ALA A 13 14.21 12.88 22.60
CA ALA A 13 14.16 11.46 22.22
C ALA A 13 12.76 10.83 22.36
N LEU A 14 11.79 11.55 22.92
CA LEU A 14 10.42 11.05 23.15
C LEU A 14 9.41 11.49 22.08
N VAL A 15 9.86 12.15 21.00
CA VAL A 15 9.04 12.34 19.81
C VAL A 15 9.01 11.02 19.05
N GLY A 16 8.28 10.05 19.61
CA GLY A 16 7.99 8.78 18.96
C GLY A 16 7.34 9.06 17.61
N CYS A 17 7.87 8.40 16.58
CA CYS A 17 7.40 8.46 15.21
C CYS A 17 5.87 8.51 15.17
N ALA A 18 5.32 9.53 14.53
CA ALA A 18 3.92 9.50 14.14
C ALA A 18 3.73 8.18 13.39
N GLY A 19 2.87 7.30 13.91
CA GLY A 19 2.48 6.08 13.22
C GLY A 19 1.73 6.51 11.96
N GLU A 20 2.47 6.78 10.90
CA GLU A 20 1.94 7.07 9.59
C GLU A 20 1.21 5.80 9.15
N GLN A 21 -0.10 5.91 8.93
CA GLN A 21 -0.80 4.89 8.15
C GLN A 21 -0.13 4.91 6.79
N ASN A 22 0.61 3.86 6.46
CA ASN A 22 1.34 3.72 5.20
C ASN A 22 0.35 3.42 4.06
N ALA A 23 -0.56 4.36 3.83
CA ALA A 23 -1.56 4.32 2.78
C ALA A 23 -1.01 4.96 1.50
N PHE A 24 -1.20 4.29 0.38
CA PHE A 24 -0.78 4.74 -0.94
C PHE A 24 -1.82 4.36 -1.99
N HIS A 25 -1.76 5.04 -3.13
CA HIS A 25 -2.63 4.76 -4.26
C HIS A 25 -1.85 4.02 -5.34
N VAL A 26 -2.49 3.02 -5.94
CA VAL A 26 -2.00 2.29 -7.11
C VAL A 26 -3.02 2.46 -8.23
N GLU A 27 -2.58 2.96 -9.37
CA GLU A 27 -3.43 3.18 -10.53
C GLU A 27 -2.71 2.75 -11.80
N GLY A 28 -3.36 1.94 -12.63
CA GLY A 28 -2.73 1.42 -13.83
C GLY A 28 -3.50 0.24 -14.43
N PRO A 29 -3.02 -0.27 -15.58
CA PRO A 29 -3.56 -1.49 -16.16
C PRO A 29 -3.17 -2.71 -15.32
N VAL A 30 -4.05 -3.71 -15.27
CA VAL A 30 -3.69 -5.05 -14.81
C VAL A 30 -2.70 -5.66 -15.79
N GLU A 31 -1.50 -5.95 -15.33
CA GLU A 31 -0.41 -6.53 -16.13
C GLU A 31 -0.39 -8.06 -16.03
N GLU A 32 -0.70 -8.61 -14.86
CA GLU A 32 -0.71 -10.05 -14.59
C GLU A 32 -1.81 -10.41 -13.58
N ILE A 33 -2.33 -11.65 -13.66
CA ILE A 33 -3.33 -12.20 -12.75
C ILE A 33 -2.81 -13.52 -12.19
N ASN A 34 -2.74 -13.61 -10.87
CA ASN A 34 -2.44 -14.84 -10.16
C ASN A 34 -3.71 -15.37 -9.48
N GLU A 35 -4.36 -16.32 -10.13
CA GLU A 35 -5.58 -16.95 -9.62
C GLU A 35 -5.33 -17.79 -8.35
N GLN A 36 -4.14 -18.37 -8.20
CA GLN A 36 -3.80 -19.24 -7.06
C GLN A 36 -3.73 -18.46 -5.75
N SER A 37 -3.17 -17.24 -5.79
CA SER A 37 -3.10 -16.34 -4.63
C SER A 37 -4.20 -15.28 -4.61
N SER A 38 -5.08 -15.25 -5.62
CA SER A 38 -6.11 -14.22 -5.82
C SER A 38 -5.54 -12.79 -5.79
N GLN A 39 -4.50 -12.57 -6.61
CA GLN A 39 -3.81 -11.29 -6.72
C GLN A 39 -3.73 -10.80 -8.16
N ILE A 40 -3.77 -9.48 -8.34
CA ILE A 40 -3.51 -8.80 -9.63
C ILE A 40 -2.22 -7.99 -9.53
N TYR A 41 -1.45 -7.93 -10.60
CA TYR A 41 -0.24 -7.12 -10.68
C TYR A 41 -0.54 -5.80 -11.41
N VAL A 42 -0.27 -4.67 -10.74
CA VAL A 42 -0.56 -3.32 -11.24
C VAL A 42 0.56 -2.38 -10.82
N ASP A 43 1.18 -1.69 -11.78
CA ASP A 43 2.19 -0.64 -11.55
C ASP A 43 3.30 -1.04 -10.54
N GLY A 44 3.79 -2.28 -10.64
CA GLY A 44 4.84 -2.78 -9.75
C GLY A 44 4.36 -3.50 -8.48
N PHE A 45 3.05 -3.53 -8.21
CA PHE A 45 2.49 -4.06 -6.96
C PHE A 45 1.56 -5.26 -7.21
N TRP A 46 1.73 -6.32 -6.43
CA TRP A 46 0.74 -7.39 -6.30
C TRP A 46 -0.33 -6.97 -5.31
N LEU A 47 -1.58 -6.88 -5.76
CA LEU A 47 -2.74 -6.46 -4.98
C LEU A 47 -3.68 -7.64 -4.74
N PRO A 48 -3.97 -8.02 -3.48
CA PRO A 48 -4.97 -9.04 -3.19
C PRO A 48 -6.38 -8.56 -3.51
N VAL A 49 -7.18 -9.40 -4.17
CA VAL A 49 -8.58 -9.12 -4.52
C VAL A 49 -9.48 -10.28 -4.13
N LYS A 50 -10.76 -9.99 -3.87
CA LYS A 50 -11.72 -11.01 -3.41
C LYS A 50 -12.37 -11.82 -4.52
N ASN A 51 -12.61 -11.19 -5.68
CA ASN A 51 -13.31 -11.78 -6.83
C ASN A 51 -12.38 -11.64 -8.04
N ILE A 52 -11.39 -12.53 -8.16
CA ILE A 52 -10.34 -12.43 -9.18
C ILE A 52 -10.90 -12.49 -10.61
N GLU A 53 -12.03 -13.18 -10.78
CA GLU A 53 -12.70 -13.46 -12.06
C GLU A 53 -13.31 -12.24 -12.76
N ILE A 54 -13.44 -11.10 -12.06
CA ILE A 54 -13.96 -9.86 -12.67
C ILE A 54 -12.87 -9.02 -13.34
N TYR A 55 -11.61 -9.37 -13.13
CA TYR A 55 -10.46 -8.64 -13.65
C TYR A 55 -9.88 -9.35 -14.86
N ASN A 56 -9.44 -8.57 -15.84
CA ASN A 56 -8.72 -9.05 -17.02
C ASN A 56 -7.43 -8.25 -17.18
N VAL A 57 -6.42 -8.87 -17.79
CA VAL A 57 -5.22 -8.15 -18.21
C VAL A 57 -5.62 -7.00 -19.16
N GLY A 58 -5.09 -5.82 -18.88
CA GLY A 58 -5.39 -4.57 -19.57
C GLY A 58 -6.54 -3.76 -18.98
N ASP A 59 -7.33 -4.31 -18.04
CA ASP A 59 -8.33 -3.50 -17.33
C ASP A 59 -7.61 -2.45 -16.47
N VAL A 60 -8.03 -1.19 -16.55
CA VAL A 60 -7.44 -0.10 -15.75
C VAL A 60 -8.14 -0.07 -14.40
N ILE A 61 -7.37 -0.05 -13.31
CA ILE A 61 -7.89 0.03 -11.96
C ILE A 61 -7.32 1.22 -11.21
N SER A 62 -8.02 1.63 -10.14
CA SER A 62 -7.52 2.53 -9.11
C SER A 62 -7.78 1.92 -7.75
N ALA A 63 -6.73 1.76 -6.94
CA ALA A 63 -6.76 1.11 -5.64
C ALA A 63 -6.16 1.99 -4.53
N GLU A 64 -6.78 1.94 -3.36
CA GLU A 64 -6.27 2.48 -2.11
C GLU A 64 -5.74 1.32 -1.28
N VAL A 65 -4.44 1.36 -1.01
CA VAL A 65 -3.68 0.27 -0.40
C VAL A 65 -3.05 0.76 0.88
N GLU A 66 -3.08 -0.06 1.92
CA GLU A 66 -2.43 0.20 3.20
C GLU A 66 -1.38 -0.87 3.43
N SER A 67 -0.14 -0.46 3.72
CA SER A 67 0.91 -1.35 4.18
C SER A 67 0.78 -1.57 5.68
N THR A 68 0.77 -2.84 6.08
CA THR A 68 0.84 -3.28 7.48
C THR A 68 2.25 -3.75 7.86
N ALA A 69 3.23 -3.61 6.97
CA ALA A 69 4.63 -3.94 7.25
C ALA A 69 5.20 -2.99 8.33
N GLU A 70 6.18 -3.49 9.10
CA GLU A 70 6.94 -2.63 10.01
C GLU A 70 7.90 -1.73 9.20
N GLY A 71 7.64 -0.42 9.21
CA GLY A 71 8.46 0.59 8.52
C GLY A 71 8.05 0.86 7.07
N ASP A 72 8.90 1.57 6.34
CA ASP A 72 8.59 2.14 5.01
C ASP A 72 8.98 1.18 3.88
N GLN A 73 8.59 -0.10 3.99
CA GLN A 73 8.86 -1.11 2.98
C GLN A 73 7.56 -1.69 2.40
N TYR A 74 7.55 -1.95 1.10
CA TYR A 74 6.52 -2.79 0.48
C TYR A 74 6.83 -4.27 0.70
N VAL A 75 5.91 -4.98 1.33
CA VAL A 75 5.91 -6.44 1.46
C VAL A 75 4.56 -6.94 0.94
N PRO A 76 4.50 -7.67 -0.20
CA PRO A 76 3.24 -8.08 -0.83
C PRO A 76 2.25 -8.84 0.08
N GLY A 77 2.75 -9.55 1.09
CA GLY A 77 1.95 -10.27 2.08
C GLY A 77 1.40 -9.39 3.21
N ASP A 78 2.01 -8.22 3.42
CA ASP A 78 1.67 -7.28 4.49
C ASP A 78 1.02 -6.02 3.90
N ILE A 79 0.14 -6.20 2.91
CA ILE A 79 -0.69 -5.12 2.40
C ILE A 79 -2.17 -5.47 2.45
N LYS A 80 -2.99 -4.43 2.55
CA LYS A 80 -4.45 -4.52 2.51
C LYS A 80 -4.99 -3.55 1.49
N VAL A 81 -5.78 -4.07 0.55
CA VAL A 81 -6.55 -3.23 -0.38
C VAL A 81 -7.81 -2.79 0.34
N ASN A 82 -7.88 -1.50 0.69
CA ASN A 82 -9.04 -0.91 1.35
C ASN A 82 -10.16 -0.62 0.34
N LYS A 83 -9.78 -0.24 -0.89
CA LYS A 83 -10.72 0.07 -1.96
C LYS A 83 -10.08 -0.23 -3.31
N ILE A 84 -10.87 -0.77 -4.24
CA ILE A 84 -10.46 -0.96 -5.63
C ILE A 84 -11.63 -0.65 -6.55
N LYS A 85 -11.36 0.04 -7.64
CA LYS A 85 -12.32 0.38 -8.69
C LYS A 85 -11.78 -0.06 -10.03
N LEU A 86 -12.62 -0.71 -10.82
CA LEU A 86 -12.40 -0.90 -12.26
C LEU A 86 -12.79 0.42 -12.94
N ASN A 87 -11.85 1.05 -13.63
CA ASN A 87 -12.14 2.21 -14.45
C ASN A 87 -12.68 1.70 -15.79
N GLU A 88 -13.82 2.24 -16.23
CA GLU A 88 -14.36 1.92 -17.54
C GLU A 88 -13.34 2.38 -18.59
N ASN A 89 -12.79 1.43 -19.35
CA ASN A 89 -11.94 1.76 -20.48
C ASN A 89 -12.82 2.46 -21.53
N PRO A 90 -12.55 3.73 -21.90
CA PRO A 90 -13.36 4.45 -22.89
C PRO A 90 -13.29 3.83 -24.30
N GLU A 91 -12.45 2.81 -24.53
CA GLU A 91 -12.24 2.15 -25.82
C GLU A 91 -12.90 0.75 -25.95
N LYS A 92 -13.72 0.31 -24.97
CA LYS A 92 -14.44 -0.97 -25.02
C LYS A 92 -15.86 -0.86 -25.60
#